data_AF-A0A521S1N4-F1
#
_entry.id   AF-A0A521S1N4-F1
#
_cell.length_a   1.000
_cell.length_b   1.000
_cell.length_c   1.000
_cell.angle_alpha   90.00
_cell.angle_beta   90.00
_cell.angle_gamma   90.00
#
_symmetry.space_group_name_H-M   'P 1'
#
loop_
_entity.id
_entity.type
_entity.pdbx_description
1 polymer ?
#
loop_
_entity_poly.entity_id
_entity_poly.type
_entity_poly.pdbx_seq_one_letter_code
_entity_poly.pdbx_strand_id
1 'polypeptide(L)'
;MSKPDRADVLETFKAIEKYGLSAPISMRQIRGKLWELRISQTRIFYVIVESDTMVLLHVYKKQGQKAPEREIETALQRMAEFI
;
A
#
# COMPACT_ATOMS: atom_id res chain seq x y z
N MET A 1 10.01 11.14 4.52
CA MET A 1 10.54 10.11 3.59
C MET A 1 11.91 10.57 3.11
N SER A 2 12.90 9.69 2.97
CA SER A 2 14.22 10.05 2.44
C SER A 2 14.18 10.26 0.91
N LYS A 3 15.22 10.86 0.31
CA LYS A 3 15.32 10.99 -1.17
C LYS A 3 15.33 9.60 -1.86
N PRO A 4 16.13 8.62 -1.40
CA PRO A 4 16.07 7.24 -1.91
C PRO A 4 14.66 6.63 -1.80
N ASP A 5 13.99 6.79 -0.66
CA ASP A 5 12.64 6.23 -0.46
C ASP A 5 11.63 6.76 -1.50
N ARG A 6 11.79 8.02 -1.94
CA ARG A 6 10.91 8.62 -2.96
C ARG A 6 11.13 8.00 -4.34
N ALA A 7 12.37 7.66 -4.67
CA ALA A 7 12.69 7.03 -5.94
C ALA A 7 12.08 5.62 -6.01
N ASP A 8 12.26 4.82 -4.96
CA ASP A 8 11.71 3.45 -4.88
C ASP A 8 10.17 3.43 -4.98
N VAL A 9 9.51 4.39 -4.32
CA VAL A 9 8.05 4.53 -4.38
C VAL A 9 7.60 4.89 -5.80
N LEU A 10 8.29 5.82 -6.45
CA LEU A 10 7.97 6.22 -7.82
C LEU A 10 8.17 5.07 -8.82
N GLU A 11 9.26 4.32 -8.70
CA GLU A 11 9.51 3.14 -9.54
C GLU A 11 8.44 2.07 -9.33
N THR A 12 8.04 1.84 -8.08
CA THR A 12 6.97 0.90 -7.74
C THR A 12 5.66 1.32 -8.40
N PHE A 13 5.28 2.58 -8.31
CA PHE A 13 4.03 3.06 -8.92
C PHE A 13 4.05 2.95 -10.44
N LYS A 14 5.16 3.29 -11.10
CA LYS A 14 5.33 3.07 -12.54
C LYS A 14 5.20 1.60 -12.93
N ALA A 15 5.71 0.68 -12.11
CA ALA A 15 5.56 -0.75 -12.34
C ALA A 15 4.09 -1.19 -12.20
N ILE A 16 3.37 -0.68 -11.20
CA ILE A 16 1.93 -0.95 -11.03
C ILE A 16 1.13 -0.38 -12.19
N GLU A 17 1.40 0.84 -12.63
CA GLU A 17 0.73 1.45 -13.78
C GLU A 17 0.92 0.62 -15.05
N LYS A 18 2.13 0.06 -15.24
CA LYS A 18 2.47 -0.71 -16.44
C LYS A 18 1.97 -2.16 -16.42
N TYR A 19 1.98 -2.80 -15.25
CA TYR A 19 1.78 -4.25 -15.13
C TYR A 19 0.62 -4.64 -14.20
N GLY A 20 -0.06 -3.67 -13.59
CA GLY A 20 -1.09 -3.89 -12.58
C GLY A 20 -0.57 -4.70 -11.39
N LEU A 21 -1.42 -5.58 -10.87
CA LEU A 21 -1.07 -6.49 -9.77
C LEU A 21 -0.05 -7.57 -10.15
N SER A 22 0.25 -7.73 -11.44
CA SER A 22 1.30 -8.64 -11.93
C SER A 22 2.71 -8.03 -11.85
N ALA A 23 2.83 -6.78 -11.40
CA ALA A 23 4.13 -6.18 -11.12
C ALA A 23 4.91 -7.02 -10.10
N PRO A 24 6.24 -7.16 -10.23
CA PRO A 24 7.08 -7.96 -9.33
C PRO A 24 7.32 -7.23 -7.99
N ILE A 25 6.25 -6.95 -7.26
CA ILE A 25 6.25 -6.15 -6.04
C ILE A 25 5.69 -6.95 -4.87
N SER A 26 6.27 -6.73 -3.69
CA SER A 26 5.83 -7.45 -2.49
C SER A 26 4.56 -6.83 -1.96
N MET A 27 3.47 -7.61 -2.00
CA MET A 27 2.17 -7.25 -1.44
C MET A 27 1.80 -8.22 -0.32
N ARG A 28 1.04 -7.77 0.67
CA ARG A 28 0.51 -8.61 1.73
C ARG A 28 -0.94 -8.23 2.03
N GLN A 29 -1.83 -9.23 2.06
CA GLN A 29 -3.18 -9.03 2.57
C GLN A 29 -3.15 -8.86 4.09
N ILE A 30 -3.85 -7.85 4.60
CA ILE A 30 -3.93 -7.55 6.03
C ILE A 30 -5.24 -8.06 6.61
N ARG A 31 -6.37 -7.58 6.08
CA ARG A 31 -7.72 -7.94 6.55
C ARG A 31 -8.75 -7.63 5.47
N GLY A 32 -9.56 -8.61 5.07
CA GLY A 32 -10.60 -8.42 4.05
C GLY A 32 -10.03 -7.86 2.74
N LYS A 33 -10.54 -6.70 2.29
CA LYS A 33 -10.06 -6.01 1.07
C LYS A 33 -8.85 -5.09 1.32
N LEU A 34 -8.34 -4.98 2.54
CA LEU A 34 -7.19 -4.14 2.88
C LEU A 34 -5.87 -4.88 2.57
N TRP A 35 -5.05 -4.29 1.71
CA TRP A 35 -3.74 -4.80 1.30
C TRP A 35 -2.63 -3.81 1.64
N GLU A 36 -1.40 -4.32 1.73
CA GLU A 36 -0.19 -3.55 2.00
C GLU A 36 0.84 -3.75 0.89
N LEU A 37 1.31 -2.65 0.28
CA LEU A 37 2.51 -2.59 -0.53
C LEU A 37 3.75 -2.44 0.35
N ARG A 38 4.80 -3.21 0.04
CA ARG A 38 6.06 -3.21 0.78
C ARG A 38 7.21 -2.70 -0.10
N ILE A 39 7.59 -1.44 0.12
CA ILE A 39 8.62 -0.75 -0.66
C ILE A 39 9.75 -0.37 0.29
N SER A 40 10.84 -1.14 0.34
CA SER A 40 11.93 -0.94 1.30
C SER A 40 11.40 -0.84 2.75
N GLN A 41 11.56 0.32 3.41
CA GLN A 41 11.00 0.62 4.74
C GLN A 41 9.64 1.33 4.69
N THR A 42 9.14 1.69 3.51
CA THR A 42 7.83 2.30 3.31
C THR A 42 6.76 1.20 3.19
N ARG A 43 5.62 1.43 3.83
CA ARG A 43 4.43 0.59 3.76
C ARG A 43 3.26 1.44 3.34
N ILE A 44 2.50 0.97 2.36
CA ILE A 44 1.35 1.70 1.82
C ILE A 44 0.16 0.77 1.84
N PHE A 45 -0.86 1.12 2.62
CA PHE A 45 -2.14 0.42 2.56
C PHE A 45 -2.95 0.88 1.36
N TYR A 46 -3.61 -0.08 0.70
CA TYR A 46 -4.46 0.17 -0.45
C TYR A 46 -5.64 -0.79 -0.49
N VAL A 47 -6.61 -0.46 -1.33
CA VAL A 47 -7.77 -1.29 -1.68
C VAL A 47 -8.01 -1.24 -3.19
N ILE A 48 -8.57 -2.30 -3.75
CA ILE A 48 -9.11 -2.34 -5.12
C ILE A 48 -10.63 -2.20 -5.02
N VAL A 49 -11.20 -1.13 -5.56
CA VAL A 49 -12.64 -0.81 -5.45
C VAL A 49 -13.41 -1.21 -6.71
N GLU A 50 -12.80 -0.97 -7.87
CA GLU A 50 -13.22 -1.43 -9.19
C GLU A 50 -12.06 -2.20 -9.83
N SER A 51 -12.32 -2.98 -10.88
CA SER A 51 -11.35 -3.92 -11.46
C SER A 51 -9.99 -3.30 -11.84
N ASP A 52 -9.93 -1.99 -12.09
CA ASP A 52 -8.74 -1.25 -12.50
C ASP A 52 -8.35 -0.12 -11.52
N THR A 53 -9.12 0.11 -10.46
CA THR A 53 -8.94 1.27 -9.58
C THR A 53 -8.34 0.88 -8.24
N MET A 54 -7.05 1.21 -8.09
CA MET A 54 -6.30 1.05 -6.84
C MET A 54 -6.29 2.36 -6.05
N VAL A 55 -6.89 2.34 -4.85
CA VAL A 55 -6.94 3.49 -3.95
C VAL A 55 -5.88 3.35 -2.88
N LEU A 56 -4.94 4.29 -2.82
CA LEU A 56 -3.94 4.38 -1.75
C LEU A 56 -4.55 5.06 -0.52
N LEU A 57 -4.57 4.36 0.61
CA LEU A 57 -5.28 4.79 1.80
C LEU A 57 -4.38 5.49 2.80
N HIS A 58 -3.24 4.87 3.11
CA HIS A 58 -2.39 5.33 4.21
C HIS A 58 -0.95 4.85 4.05
N VAL A 59 0.02 5.73 4.32
CA VAL A 59 1.45 5.42 4.24
C VAL A 59 2.09 5.55 5.62
N TYR A 60 2.90 4.55 5.98
CA TYR A 60 3.67 4.56 7.22
C TYR A 60 5.06 3.95 7.01
N LYS A 61 5.99 4.24 7.92
CA LYS A 61 7.31 3.57 7.95
C LYS A 61 7.20 2.26 8.71
N LYS A 62 7.85 1.20 8.23
CA LYS A 62 7.94 -0.09 8.90
C LYS A 62 8.45 0.09 10.34
N GLN A 63 7.63 -0.31 11.30
CA GLN A 63 7.97 -0.27 12.74
C GLN A 63 8.33 -1.66 13.31
N GLY A 64 8.03 -2.74 12.57
CA GLY A 64 8.28 -4.11 13.01
C GLY A 64 7.94 -5.15 11.95
N GLN A 65 7.75 -6.41 12.37
CA GLN A 65 7.36 -7.50 11.46
C GLN A 65 5.86 -7.49 11.12
N LYS A 66 5.04 -7.00 12.05
CA LYS A 66 3.59 -6.83 11.86
C LYS A 66 3.28 -5.35 11.62
N ALA A 67 2.21 -5.10 10.87
CA ALA A 67 1.62 -3.77 10.76
C ALA A 67 1.08 -3.35 12.15
N PRO A 68 1.37 -2.13 12.63
CA PRO A 68 0.82 -1.63 13.88
C PRO A 68 -0.69 -1.44 13.78
N GLU A 69 -1.46 -1.84 14.80
CA GLU A 69 -2.93 -1.81 14.77
C GLU A 69 -3.46 -0.39 14.48
N ARG A 70 -2.84 0.65 15.03
CA ARG A 70 -3.21 2.06 14.78
C ARG A 70 -3.15 2.45 13.29
N GLU A 71 -2.15 1.96 12.57
CA GLU A 71 -2.01 2.25 11.13
C GLU A 71 -3.09 1.48 10.33
N ILE A 72 -3.40 0.26 10.76
CA ILE A 72 -4.49 -0.56 10.20
C ILE A 72 -5.84 0.12 10.42
N GLU A 73 -6.13 0.56 11.65
CA GLU A 73 -7.37 1.26 12.00
C GLU A 73 -7.54 2.54 11.16
N THR A 74 -6.49 3.34 11.01
CA THR A 74 -6.50 4.54 10.17
C THR A 74 -6.82 4.19 8.71
N ALA A 75 -6.23 3.11 8.20
CA ALA A 75 -6.50 2.66 6.83
C ALA A 75 -7.92 2.13 6.66
N LEU A 76 -8.45 1.38 7.63
CA LEU A 76 -9.84 0.88 7.62
C LEU A 76 -10.85 2.02 7.67
N GLN A 77 -10.61 3.04 8.49
CA GLN A 77 -11.46 4.24 8.56
C GLN A 77 -11.52 4.95 7.20
N ARG A 78 -10.38 5.16 6.55
CA ARG A 78 -10.32 5.77 5.21
C ARG A 78 -10.95 4.88 4.13
N MET A 79 -10.78 3.57 4.24
CA MET A 79 -11.33 2.61 3.30
C MET A 79 -12.86 2.65 3.27
N ALA A 80 -13.50 2.95 4.40
CA ALA A 80 -14.96 3.04 4.50
C ALA A 80 -15.57 4.16 3.63
N GLU A 81 -14.77 5.14 3.16
CA GLU A 81 -15.23 6.17 2.23
C GLU A 81 -15.34 5.66 0.77
N PHE A 82 -14.81 4.47 0.48
CA PHE A 82 -14.70 3.92 -0.88
C PHE A 82 -15.37 2.55 -1.07
N ILE A 83 -15.98 1.97 -0.03
CA ILE A 83 -16.65 0.66 -0.07
C ILE A 83 -18.13 0.81 0.25
#